data_AF-A0AAU1BWF7-F1
#
_entry.id   AF-A0AAU1BWF7-F1
#
_cell.length_a   1.000
_cell.length_b   1.000
_cell.length_c   1.000
_cell.angle_alpha   90.00
_cell.angle_beta   90.00
_cell.angle_gamma   90.00
#
_symmetry.space_group_name_H-M   'P 1'
#
loop_
_entity.id
_entity.type
_entity.pdbx_description
1 polymer ?
#
loop_
_entity_poly.entity_id
_entity_poly.type
_entity_poly.pdbx_seq_one_letter_code
_entity_poly.pdbx_strand_id
1 'polypeptide(L)'
;MGLLLDAEDTAVTRQTAEALARKGTVAAVRLIALAVVEADGNQADWLQTGVHDALVGPDGVQDVAAACGKLARNQEEAVRRGAAEISAWTDGTSC
;
A
#
# COMPACT_ATOMS: atom_id res chain seq x y z
N MET A 1 -12.64 -34.21 0.93
CA MET A 1 -12.20 -33.21 1.92
C MET A 1 -11.49 -32.11 1.15
N GLY A 2 -12.17 -30.98 0.95
CA GLY A 2 -11.73 -29.91 0.07
C GLY A 2 -10.60 -29.10 0.69
N LEU A 3 -9.60 -28.78 -0.13
CA LEU A 3 -8.61 -27.75 0.17
C LEU A 3 -9.34 -26.41 0.08
N LEU A 4 -9.76 -25.88 1.22
CA LEU A 4 -10.18 -24.49 1.34
C LEU A 4 -8.90 -23.67 1.20
N LEU A 5 -8.65 -23.14 0.00
CA LEU A 5 -7.66 -22.09 -0.17
C LEU A 5 -8.21 -20.89 0.59
N ASP A 6 -7.64 -20.62 1.74
CA ASP A 6 -8.03 -19.50 2.58
C ASP A 6 -7.79 -18.21 1.79
N ALA A 7 -8.84 -17.40 1.61
CA ALA A 7 -8.72 -16.12 0.91
C ALA A 7 -7.76 -15.16 1.64
N GLU A 8 -7.41 -15.46 2.90
CA GLU A 8 -6.39 -14.75 3.66
C GLU A 8 -4.96 -14.91 3.10
N ASP A 9 -4.66 -15.94 2.29
CA ASP A 9 -3.29 -16.22 1.80
C ASP A 9 -2.94 -15.51 0.48
N THR A 10 -3.90 -14.75 -0.10
CA THR A 10 -3.65 -13.87 -1.27
C THR A 10 -3.68 -12.39 -0.92
N ALA A 11 -4.04 -12.05 0.32
CA ALA A 11 -4.02 -10.68 0.80
C ALA A 11 -2.58 -10.25 1.08
N VAL A 12 -2.18 -9.08 0.58
CA VAL A 12 -0.89 -8.49 0.93
C VAL A 12 -0.87 -8.25 2.43
N THR A 13 -0.05 -9.03 3.14
CA THR A 13 0.06 -8.94 4.60
C THR A 13 0.70 -7.62 5.02
N ARG A 14 0.45 -7.16 6.27
CA ARG A 14 1.06 -5.95 6.86
C ARG A 14 2.57 -5.88 6.61
N GLN A 15 3.28 -6.99 6.83
CA GLN A 15 4.74 -7.08 6.64
C GLN A 15 5.16 -6.91 5.18
N THR A 16 4.35 -7.38 4.24
CA THR A 16 4.60 -7.23 2.81
C THR A 16 4.38 -5.78 2.39
N ALA A 17 3.29 -5.15 2.85
CA ALA A 17 3.04 -3.73 2.64
C ALA A 17 4.18 -2.86 3.19
N GLU A 18 4.65 -3.17 4.40
CA GLU A 18 5.78 -2.50 5.04
C GLU A 18 7.08 -2.64 4.23
N ALA A 19 7.40 -3.85 3.75
CA ALA A 19 8.58 -4.09 2.93
C ALA A 19 8.52 -3.39 1.55
N LEU A 20 7.35 -3.37 0.92
CA LEU A 20 7.12 -2.66 -0.35
C LEU A 20 7.17 -1.15 -0.16
N ALA A 21 6.56 -0.64 0.90
CA ALA A 21 6.57 0.79 1.24
C ALA A 21 7.99 1.25 1.51
N ARG A 22 8.79 0.49 2.28
CA ARG A 22 10.24 0.76 2.48
C ARG A 22 11.02 0.87 1.17
N LYS A 23 10.71 0.02 0.18
CA LYS A 23 11.35 0.12 -1.14
C LYS A 23 11.03 1.44 -1.82
N GLY A 24 9.86 2.05 -1.58
CA GLY A 24 9.45 3.39 -2.06
C GLY A 24 9.47 3.61 -3.58
N THR A 25 9.75 2.56 -4.35
CA THR A 25 9.76 2.63 -5.82
C THR A 25 8.34 2.73 -6.35
N VAL A 26 8.16 3.35 -7.53
CA VAL A 26 6.86 3.43 -8.23
C VAL A 26 6.25 2.05 -8.45
N ALA A 27 7.06 1.04 -8.76
CA ALA A 27 6.59 -0.33 -8.94
C ALA A 27 6.07 -0.94 -7.63
N ALA A 28 6.77 -0.71 -6.51
CA ALA A 28 6.33 -1.18 -5.20
C ALA A 28 5.05 -0.49 -4.74
N VAL A 29 4.96 0.84 -4.88
CA VAL A 29 3.75 1.60 -4.52
C VAL A 29 2.57 1.24 -5.43
N ARG A 30 2.81 0.91 -6.71
CA ARG A 30 1.76 0.40 -7.62
C ARG A 30 1.18 -0.93 -7.12
N LEU A 31 2.01 -1.84 -6.59
CA LEU A 31 1.52 -3.10 -6.02
C LEU A 31 0.65 -2.87 -4.78
N ILE A 32 1.07 -1.96 -3.90
CA ILE A 32 0.26 -1.58 -2.74
C ILE A 32 -1.05 -0.94 -3.21
N ALA A 33 -1.02 -0.04 -4.19
CA ALA A 33 -2.22 0.62 -4.70
C ALA A 33 -3.25 -0.37 -5.26
N LEU A 34 -2.81 -1.41 -5.97
CA LEU A 34 -3.71 -2.46 -6.45
C LEU A 34 -4.31 -3.25 -5.28
N ALA A 35 -3.48 -3.63 -4.30
CA ALA A 35 -3.95 -4.33 -3.11
C ALA A 35 -4.97 -3.50 -2.31
N VAL A 36 -4.80 -2.19 -2.23
CA VAL A 36 -5.74 -1.28 -1.56
C VAL A 36 -7.12 -1.28 -2.21
N VAL A 37 -7.18 -1.32 -3.55
CA VAL A 37 -8.47 -1.34 -4.27
C VAL A 37 -9.21 -2.67 -4.09
N GLU A 38 -8.46 -3.76 -3.92
CA GLU A 38 -9.03 -5.10 -3.73
C GLU A 38 -9.33 -5.41 -2.25
N ALA A 39 -8.72 -4.66 -1.33
CA ALA A 39 -8.83 -4.89 0.11
C ALA A 39 -10.24 -4.65 0.63
N ASP A 40 -10.70 -5.55 1.49
CA ASP A 40 -11.79 -5.25 2.41
C ASP A 40 -11.33 -4.29 3.52
N GLY A 41 -12.27 -3.80 4.34
CA GLY A 41 -11.95 -2.80 5.38
C GLY A 41 -10.88 -3.25 6.37
N ASN A 42 -10.83 -4.54 6.74
CA ASN A 42 -9.83 -5.04 7.68
C ASN A 42 -8.47 -5.20 7.00
N GLN A 43 -8.44 -5.62 5.73
CA GLN A 43 -7.23 -5.68 4.93
C GLN A 43 -6.66 -4.28 4.66
N ALA A 44 -7.51 -3.28 4.40
CA ALA A 44 -7.11 -1.90 4.18
C ALA A 44 -6.43 -1.31 5.42
N ASP A 45 -6.95 -1.58 6.62
CA ASP A 45 -6.33 -1.17 7.89
C ASP A 45 -4.93 -1.79 8.08
N TRP A 46 -4.76 -3.06 7.72
CA TRP A 46 -3.45 -3.73 7.78
C TRP A 46 -2.45 -3.14 6.77
N LEU A 47 -2.91 -2.82 5.55
CA LEU A 47 -2.10 -2.16 4.52
C LEU A 47 -1.67 -0.77 4.96
N GLN A 48 -2.61 0.02 5.49
CA GLN A 48 -2.33 1.35 6.04
C GLN A 48 -1.29 1.27 7.15
N THR A 49 -1.46 0.34 8.09
CA THR A 49 -0.52 0.14 9.20
C THR A 49 0.87 -0.23 8.68
N GLY A 50 0.97 -1.13 7.70
CA GLY A 50 2.26 -1.51 7.10
C GLY A 50 2.95 -0.34 6.39
N VAL A 51 2.20 0.49 5.65
CA VAL A 51 2.75 1.71 5.03
C VAL A 51 3.25 2.69 6.09
N HIS A 52 2.47 2.89 7.16
CA HIS A 52 2.85 3.76 8.27
C HIS A 52 4.12 3.26 8.99
N ASP A 53 4.19 1.96 9.29
CA ASP A 53 5.35 1.32 9.94
C ASP A 53 6.64 1.49 9.12
N ALA A 54 6.53 1.47 7.79
CA ALA A 54 7.66 1.80 6.93
C ALA A 54 8.09 3.27 7.11
N LEU A 55 7.14 4.21 7.10
CA LEU A 55 7.40 5.66 7.19
C LEU A 55 8.03 6.10 8.50
N VAL A 56 7.64 5.51 9.62
CA VAL A 56 8.22 5.80 10.95
C VAL A 56 9.51 5.02 11.23
N GLY A 57 9.89 4.10 10.33
CA GLY A 57 11.05 3.23 10.49
C GLY A 57 12.40 3.98 10.38
N PRO A 58 13.48 3.43 10.97
CA PRO A 58 14.79 4.08 11.06
C PRO A 58 15.51 4.23 9.71
N ASP A 59 15.11 3.48 8.69
CA ASP A 59 15.83 3.36 7.42
C ASP A 59 15.45 4.41 6.37
N GLY A 60 14.64 5.42 6.70
CA GLY A 60 14.34 6.55 5.81
C GLY A 60 13.71 6.11 4.48
N VAL A 61 12.39 6.10 4.42
CA VAL A 61 11.66 5.59 3.24
C VAL A 61 11.97 6.42 2.00
N GLN A 62 12.25 5.75 0.87
CA GLN A 62 12.18 6.41 -0.43
C GLN A 62 10.77 6.96 -0.64
N ASP A 63 10.66 8.25 -0.94
CA ASP A 63 9.43 9.03 -0.84
C ASP A 63 8.18 8.38 -1.49
N VAL A 64 7.35 7.75 -0.66
CA VAL A 64 6.07 7.13 -1.04
C VAL A 64 5.12 8.17 -1.61
N ALA A 65 5.14 9.41 -1.09
CA ALA A 65 4.31 10.50 -1.59
C ALA A 65 4.74 10.90 -3.01
N ALA A 66 6.05 10.97 -3.30
CA ALA A 66 6.55 11.20 -4.65
C ALA A 66 6.17 10.08 -5.63
N ALA A 67 6.16 8.82 -5.18
CA ALA A 67 5.69 7.70 -5.98
C ALA A 67 4.18 7.77 -6.25
N CYS A 68 3.36 8.08 -5.24
CA CYS A 68 1.93 8.31 -5.40
C CYS A 68 1.63 9.45 -6.38
N GLY A 69 2.37 10.57 -6.30
CA GLY A 69 2.24 11.69 -7.24
C GLY A 69 2.49 11.30 -8.70
N LYS A 70 3.40 10.36 -8.96
CA LYS A 70 3.62 9.79 -10.31
C LYS A 70 2.46 8.87 -10.72
N LEU A 71 1.95 8.06 -9.79
CA LEU A 71 0.85 7.13 -10.04
C LEU A 71 -0.52 7.80 -10.19
N ALA A 72 -0.71 9.02 -9.69
CA ALA A 72 -1.93 9.80 -9.91
C ALA A 72 -2.22 10.07 -11.40
N ARG A 73 -1.20 9.95 -12.27
CA ARG A 73 -1.32 10.09 -13.73
C ARG A 73 -1.31 8.75 -14.47
N ASN A 74 -1.39 7.63 -13.76
CA ASN A 74 -1.40 6.30 -14.38
C ASN A 74 -2.65 6.14 -15.27
N GLN A 75 -2.53 5.36 -16.35
CA GLN A 75 -3.65 5.07 -17.24
C GLN A 75 -4.65 4.09 -16.61
N GLU A 76 -4.19 3.27 -15.66
CA GLU A 76 -5.01 2.31 -14.94
C GLU A 76 -5.76 3.00 -13.80
N GLU A 77 -7.10 2.99 -13.87
CA GLU A 77 -7.95 3.64 -12.86
C GLU A 77 -7.75 3.06 -11.46
N ALA A 78 -7.65 1.75 -11.34
CA ALA A 78 -7.39 1.08 -10.06
C ALA A 78 -6.09 1.58 -9.41
N VAL A 79 -5.02 1.73 -10.20
CA VAL A 79 -3.74 2.24 -9.71
C VAL A 79 -3.85 3.69 -9.26
N ARG A 80 -4.55 4.54 -10.02
CA ARG A 80 -4.77 5.94 -9.61
C ARG A 80 -5.56 6.03 -8.31
N ARG A 81 -6.63 5.24 -8.20
CA ARG A 81 -7.51 5.22 -7.04
C ARG A 81 -6.76 4.75 -5.80
N GLY A 82 -6.06 3.63 -5.87
CA GLY A 82 -5.25 3.12 -4.76
C GLY A 82 -4.12 4.07 -4.36
N ALA A 83 -3.46 4.72 -5.33
CA ALA A 83 -2.43 5.71 -5.02
C ALA A 83 -3.00 6.96 -4.30
N ALA A 84 -4.21 7.39 -4.65
CA ALA A 84 -4.89 8.48 -3.96
C ALA A 84 -5.23 8.11 -2.51
N GLU A 85 -5.66 6.87 -2.27
CA GLU A 85 -5.94 6.37 -0.91
C GLU A 85 -4.67 6.28 -0.07
N ILE A 86 -3.58 5.75 -0.63
CA ILE A 86 -2.27 5.73 0.04
C ILE A 86 -1.79 7.15 0.35
N SER A 87 -1.99 8.11 -0.56
CA SER A 87 -1.61 9.52 -0.32
C SER A 87 -2.37 10.11 0.86
N ALA A 88 -3.67 9.80 0.99
CA ALA A 88 -4.49 10.27 2.10
C ALA A 88 -3.98 9.74 3.46
N TRP A 89 -3.43 8.51 3.49
CA TRP A 89 -2.80 7.96 4.70
C TRP A 89 -1.54 8.73 5.10
N THR A 90 -0.74 9.14 4.13
CA THR A 90 0.52 9.86 4.39
C THR A 90 0.31 11.33 4.73
N ASP A 91 -0.73 11.97 4.18
CA ASP A 91 -1.07 13.37 4.48
C ASP A 91 -1.63 13.52 5.92
N GLY A 92 -2.29 12.49 6.44
CA GLY A 92 -2.83 12.46 7.81
C GLY A 92 -1.79 12.27 8.92
N THR A 93 -0.56 11.84 8.60
CA THR A 93 0.53 11.65 9.58
C THR A 93 1.15 12.97 10.08
N SER A 94 0.67 14.11 9.58
CA SER A 94 1.03 15.44 10.10
C SER A 94 0.16 15.81 11.30
N CYS A 95 0.22 15.07 12.40
CA CYS A 95 -0.31 15.48 13.72
C CYS A 95 0.53 14.89 14.85
#